data_AF-A0A224Z3B8-F1
#
_entry.id   AF-A0A224Z3B8-F1
#
_cell.length_a   1.000
_cell.length_b   1.000
_cell.length_c   1.000
_cell.angle_alpha   90.00
_cell.angle_beta   90.00
_cell.angle_gamma   90.00
#
_symmetry.space_group_name_H-M   'P 1'
#
loop_
_entity.id
_entity.type
_entity.pdbx_description
1 polymer ?
#
loop_
_entity_poly.entity_id
_entity_poly.type
_entity_poly.pdbx_seq_one_letter_code
_entity_poly.pdbx_strand_id
1 'polypeptide(L)'
;MSSPDTNSLLNLLQISDSAFPTGSFAHSAGLEAAYQRGFLTTSEKVEKFLLASTENVGSFSIPFVREAHQLWTDLEAIRALDRLLNASLSNHIANRASTQQVQDGL
;
A
#
# COMPACT_ATOMS: atom_id res chain seq x y z
N MET A 1 6.89 -2.29 28.98
CA MET A 1 7.08 -2.15 27.52
C MET A 1 8.47 -1.55 27.33
N SER A 2 9.45 -2.32 26.89
CA SER A 2 10.81 -1.82 26.63
C SER A 2 10.76 -0.73 25.56
N SER A 3 11.54 0.35 25.71
CA SER A 3 11.62 1.38 24.68
C SER A 3 12.05 0.73 23.36
N PRO A 4 11.44 1.09 22.21
CA PRO A 4 11.87 0.58 20.93
C PRO A 4 13.35 0.92 20.73
N ASP A 5 14.12 -0.04 20.24
CA ASP A 5 15.51 0.16 19.86
C ASP A 5 15.59 1.31 18.84
N THR A 6 16.46 2.28 19.08
CA THR A 6 16.55 3.51 18.26
C THR A 6 16.82 3.18 16.80
N ASN A 7 17.63 2.16 16.50
CA ASN A 7 17.91 1.76 15.13
C ASN A 7 16.66 1.19 14.45
N SER A 8 15.88 0.39 15.18
CA SER A 8 14.60 -0.13 14.70
C SER A 8 13.61 0.99 14.37
N LEU A 9 13.53 2.03 15.20
CA LEU A 9 12.69 3.21 14.92
C LEU A 9 13.19 3.98 13.70
N LEU A 10 14.49 4.22 13.59
CA LEU A 10 15.07 4.92 12.43
C LEU A 10 14.85 4.15 11.13
N ASN A 11 14.97 2.82 11.15
CA ASN A 11 14.68 1.97 10.00
C ASN A 11 13.20 2.07 9.59
N LEU A 12 12.26 2.04 10.54
CA LEU A 12 10.83 2.21 10.27
C LEU A 12 10.52 3.57 9.65
N LEU A 13 11.16 4.64 10.15
CA LEU A 13 11.01 5.98 9.57
C LEU A 13 11.56 6.04 8.15
N GLN A 14 12.72 5.43 7.91
CA GLN A 14 13.36 5.42 6.59
C GLN A 14 12.52 4.69 5.54
N ILE A 15 11.96 3.52 5.87
CA ILE A 15 11.12 2.77 4.91
C ILE A 15 9.72 3.40 4.71
N SER A 16 9.29 4.25 5.65
CA SER A 16 8.01 4.98 5.56
C SER A 16 8.14 6.34 4.88
N ASP A 17 9.37 6.76 4.57
CA ASP A 17 9.63 8.06 3.95
C ASP A 17 9.12 8.08 2.51
N SER A 18 8.38 9.13 2.14
CA SER A 18 7.94 9.38 0.77
C SER A 18 9.09 9.51 -0.25
N ALA A 19 10.30 9.83 0.22
CA ALA A 19 11.51 9.89 -0.59
C ALA A 19 12.18 8.50 -0.77
N PHE A 20 11.64 7.44 -0.17
CA PHE A 20 12.17 6.09 -0.32
C PHE A 20 12.01 5.60 -1.77
N PRO A 21 13.07 5.08 -2.41
CA PRO A 21 13.12 4.86 -3.86
C PRO A 21 12.45 3.53 -4.26
N THR A 22 11.17 3.34 -3.91
CA THR A 22 10.36 2.16 -4.30
C THR A 22 9.39 2.45 -5.46
N GLY A 23 9.69 3.49 -6.25
CA GLY A 23 8.80 4.01 -7.28
C GLY A 23 7.67 4.83 -6.67
N SER A 24 7.73 6.14 -6.87
CA SER A 24 6.66 7.04 -6.40
C SER A 24 5.43 6.90 -7.30
N PHE A 25 4.26 6.96 -6.67
CA PHE A 25 2.94 7.03 -7.31
C PHE A 25 2.43 5.77 -8.03
N ALA A 26 2.01 4.78 -7.24
CA ALA A 26 0.94 3.88 -7.66
C ALA A 26 -0.42 4.63 -7.67
N HIS A 27 -0.60 5.53 -8.63
CA HIS A 27 -1.87 6.16 -9.03
C HIS A 27 -2.58 7.00 -7.95
N SER A 28 -3.32 8.04 -8.34
CA SER A 28 -4.07 8.89 -7.42
C SER A 28 -5.27 8.19 -6.73
N ALA A 29 -5.30 6.86 -6.67
CA ALA A 29 -6.38 6.04 -6.10
C ALA A 29 -7.80 6.43 -6.59
N GLY A 30 -7.91 6.92 -7.83
CA GLY A 30 -9.17 7.43 -8.38
C GLY A 30 -9.58 8.82 -7.91
N LEU A 31 -8.78 9.53 -7.10
CA LEU A 31 -9.01 10.90 -6.62
C LEU A 31 -9.21 11.89 -7.78
N GLU A 32 -8.33 11.85 -8.79
CA GLU A 32 -8.43 12.70 -9.98
C GLU A 32 -9.75 12.44 -10.73
N ALA A 33 -10.12 11.18 -10.90
CA ALA A 33 -11.35 10.79 -11.56
C ALA A 33 -12.61 11.18 -10.74
N ALA A 34 -12.54 11.14 -9.41
CA ALA A 34 -13.60 11.59 -8.52
C ALA A 34 -13.76 13.12 -8.53
N TYR A 35 -12.65 13.84 -8.63
CA TYR A 35 -12.65 15.29 -8.80
C TYR A 35 -13.27 15.71 -10.12
N GLN A 36 -12.83 15.14 -11.25
CA GLN A 36 -13.35 15.44 -12.59
C GLN A 36 -14.86 15.16 -12.74
N ARG A 37 -15.39 14.19 -11.97
CA ARG A 37 -16.82 13.86 -11.95
C ARG A 37 -17.65 14.70 -10.98
N GLY A 38 -17.04 15.67 -10.28
CA GLY A 38 -17.73 16.55 -9.35
C GLY A 38 -18.11 15.90 -8.01
N PHE A 39 -17.49 14.78 -7.64
CA PHE A 39 -17.74 14.14 -6.35
C PHE A 39 -16.98 14.82 -5.19
N LEU A 40 -15.94 15.62 -5.50
CA LEU A 40 -15.05 16.24 -4.51
C LEU A 40 -15.17 17.77 -4.49
N THR A 41 -16.40 18.28 -4.34
CA THR A 41 -16.69 19.72 -4.41
C THR A 41 -16.51 20.49 -3.10
N THR A 42 -16.32 19.79 -1.98
CA THR A 42 -16.17 20.40 -0.65
C THR A 42 -15.07 19.68 0.13
N SER A 43 -14.48 20.36 1.11
CA SER A 43 -13.47 19.76 2.02
C SER A 43 -14.01 18.52 2.73
N GLU A 44 -15.24 18.55 3.22
CA GLU A 44 -15.89 17.40 3.88
C GLU A 44 -16.01 16.17 2.95
N LYS A 45 -16.31 16.37 1.66
CA LYS A 45 -16.38 15.27 0.70
C LYS A 45 -15.00 14.69 0.39
N VAL A 46 -13.98 15.53 0.34
CA VAL A 46 -12.58 15.09 0.20
C VAL A 46 -12.16 14.26 1.41
N GLU A 47 -12.44 14.73 2.62
CA GLU A 47 -12.14 13.99 3.85
C GLU A 47 -12.82 12.62 3.88
N LYS A 48 -14.12 12.55 3.56
CA LYS A 48 -14.85 11.27 3.47
C LYS A 48 -14.26 10.34 2.40
N PHE A 49 -13.85 10.88 1.26
CA PHE A 49 -13.20 10.09 0.21
C PHE A 49 -11.87 9.52 0.70
N LEU A 50 -11.02 10.33 1.35
CA LEU A 50 -9.72 9.89 1.87
C LEU A 50 -9.88 8.84 2.97
N LEU A 51 -10.85 9.01 3.87
CA LEU A 51 -11.16 8.02 4.91
C LEU A 51 -11.59 6.69 4.28
N ALA A 52 -12.59 6.71 3.40
CA ALA A 52 -13.07 5.51 2.73
C ALA A 52 -11.98 4.82 1.89
N SER A 53 -11.12 5.60 1.22
CA SER A 53 -9.99 5.07 0.47
C SER A 53 -8.98 4.39 1.40
N THR A 54 -8.67 5.00 2.54
CA THR A 54 -7.74 4.46 3.54
C THR A 54 -8.31 3.18 4.17
N GLU A 55 -9.58 3.17 4.52
CA GLU A 55 -10.27 2.00 5.07
C GLU A 55 -10.31 0.84 4.07
N ASN A 56 -10.56 1.12 2.79
CA ASN A 56 -10.58 0.09 1.75
C ASN A 56 -9.19 -0.53 1.54
N VAL A 57 -8.17 0.32 1.34
CA VAL A 57 -6.78 -0.14 1.15
C VAL A 57 -6.29 -0.89 2.39
N GLY A 58 -6.57 -0.38 3.59
CA GLY A 58 -6.22 -1.02 4.85
C GLY A 58 -6.91 -2.36 5.04
N SER A 59 -8.23 -2.41 4.86
CA SER A 59 -9.02 -3.65 5.03
C SER A 59 -8.57 -4.77 4.10
N PHE A 60 -8.13 -4.42 2.89
CA PHE A 60 -7.57 -5.39 1.95
C PHE A 60 -6.12 -5.77 2.28
N SER A 61 -5.24 -4.80 2.55
CA SER A 61 -3.78 -5.04 2.62
C SER A 61 -3.32 -5.57 3.98
N ILE A 62 -3.98 -5.18 5.08
CA ILE A 62 -3.59 -5.55 6.44
C ILE A 62 -3.51 -7.07 6.66
N PRO A 63 -4.49 -7.88 6.20
CA PRO A 63 -4.39 -9.34 6.29
C PRO A 63 -3.12 -9.88 5.62
N PHE A 64 -2.79 -9.45 4.40
CA PHE A 64 -1.59 -9.90 3.70
C PHE A 64 -0.31 -9.48 4.40
N VAL A 65 -0.22 -8.24 4.91
CA VAL A 65 0.94 -7.77 5.67
C VAL A 65 1.13 -8.59 6.96
N ARG A 66 0.04 -8.89 7.66
CA ARG A 66 0.06 -9.73 8.86
C ARG A 66 0.58 -11.14 8.55
N GLU A 67 0.02 -11.80 7.54
CA GLU A 67 0.42 -13.15 7.15
C GLU A 67 1.88 -13.18 6.67
N ALA A 68 2.31 -12.19 5.87
CA ALA A 68 3.69 -12.07 5.43
C ALA A 68 4.67 -11.92 6.60
N HIS A 69 4.31 -11.11 7.61
CA HIS A 69 5.11 -10.98 8.82
C HIS A 69 5.20 -12.30 9.61
N GLN A 70 4.15 -13.12 9.62
CA GLN A 70 4.17 -14.42 10.30
C GLN A 70 4.98 -15.47 9.56
N LEU A 71 4.94 -15.44 8.22
CA LEU A 71 5.54 -16.44 7.34
C LEU A 71 6.93 -16.04 6.83
N TRP A 72 7.53 -14.97 7.36
CA TRP A 72 8.74 -14.35 6.80
C TRP A 72 9.95 -15.29 6.64
N THR A 73 10.01 -16.40 7.38
CA THR A 73 11.05 -17.42 7.29
C THR A 73 10.76 -18.53 6.26
N ASP A 74 9.52 -18.66 5.78
CA ASP A 74 9.10 -19.63 4.78
C ASP A 74 8.90 -18.95 3.42
N LEU A 75 9.94 -19.03 2.58
CA LEU A 75 9.95 -18.38 1.28
C LEU A 75 8.87 -18.91 0.33
N GLU A 76 8.52 -20.20 0.40
CA GLU A 76 7.48 -20.76 -0.46
C GLU A 76 6.09 -20.31 -0.04
N ALA A 77 5.84 -20.20 1.27
CA ALA A 77 4.62 -19.62 1.80
C ALA A 77 4.48 -18.13 1.42
N ILE A 78 5.56 -17.35 1.51
CA ILE A 78 5.59 -15.95 1.05
C ILE A 78 5.30 -15.84 -0.44
N ARG A 79 5.90 -16.69 -1.29
CA ARG A 79 5.62 -16.71 -2.73
C ARG A 79 4.18 -17.08 -3.05
N ALA A 80 3.57 -18.00 -2.29
CA ALA A 80 2.18 -18.36 -2.45
C ALA A 80 1.25 -17.20 -2.06
N LEU A 81 1.56 -16.51 -0.96
CA LEU A 81 0.84 -15.34 -0.48
C LEU A 81 0.91 -14.17 -1.48
N ASP A 82 2.09 -13.93 -2.06
CA ASP A 82 2.30 -12.92 -3.11
C ASP A 82 1.46 -13.21 -4.37
N ARG A 83 1.45 -14.47 -4.84
CA ARG A 83 0.58 -14.89 -5.95
C ARG A 83 -0.90 -14.67 -5.65
N LEU A 84 -1.34 -14.95 -4.42
CA LEU A 84 -2.71 -14.74 -4.00
C LEU A 84 -3.06 -13.25 -3.96
N LEU A 85 -2.16 -12.40 -3.44
CA LEU A 85 -2.31 -10.95 -3.46
C LEU A 85 -2.44 -10.44 -4.91
N ASN A 86 -1.55 -10.87 -5.79
CA ASN A 86 -1.56 -10.51 -7.21
C ASN A 86 -2.86 -10.92 -7.91
N ALA A 87 -3.37 -12.11 -7.63
CA ALA A 87 -4.65 -12.59 -8.17
C ALA A 87 -5.86 -11.84 -7.60
N SER A 88 -5.76 -11.31 -6.38
CA SER A 88 -6.82 -10.58 -5.68
C SER A 88 -6.89 -9.10 -6.09
N LEU A 89 -5.83 -8.56 -6.71
CA LEU A 89 -5.81 -7.24 -7.32
C LEU A 89 -6.54 -7.28 -8.68
N SER A 90 -7.87 -7.36 -8.64
CA SER A 90 -8.76 -7.52 -9.81
C SER A 90 -8.76 -6.33 -10.79
N ASN A 91 -8.07 -5.24 -10.49
CA ASN A 91 -7.94 -4.09 -11.39
C ASN A 91 -6.58 -4.16 -12.09
N HIS A 92 -6.58 -4.31 -13.43
CA HIS A 92 -5.37 -4.33 -14.25
C HIS A 92 -4.46 -3.11 -14.03
N ILE A 93 -4.98 -1.99 -13.52
CA ILE A 93 -4.20 -0.80 -13.13
C ILE A 93 -3.44 -1.01 -11.82
N ALA A 94 -4.07 -1.61 -10.80
CA ALA A 94 -3.42 -1.90 -9.52
C ALA A 94 -2.31 -2.96 -9.68
N ASN A 95 -2.55 -3.94 -10.55
CA ASN A 95 -1.59 -5.00 -10.85
C ASN A 95 -0.35 -4.47 -11.62
N ARG A 96 -0.57 -3.62 -12.64
CA ARG A 96 0.53 -2.93 -13.36
C ARG A 96 1.32 -1.97 -12.46
N ALA A 97 0.64 -1.24 -11.57
CA ALA A 97 1.31 -0.34 -10.61
C ALA A 97 2.17 -1.12 -9.60
N SER A 98 1.66 -2.23 -9.05
CA SER A 98 2.42 -3.10 -8.15
C SER A 98 3.68 -3.68 -8.82
N THR A 99 3.57 -4.11 -10.07
CA THR A 99 4.71 -4.65 -10.84
C THR A 99 5.78 -3.58 -11.11
N GLN A 100 5.37 -2.34 -11.43
CA GLN A 100 6.29 -1.24 -11.71
C GLN A 100 7.09 -0.81 -10.46
N GLN A 101 6.45 -0.79 -9.29
CA GLN A 101 7.11 -0.44 -8.02
C GLN A 101 8.24 -1.40 -7.63
N VAL A 102 8.08 -2.70 -7.93
CA VAL A 102 9.14 -3.69 -7.70
C VAL A 102 10.32 -3.48 -8.67
N GLN A 103 10.02 -3.05 -9.90
CA GLN A 103 11.01 -2.92 -10.96
C GLN A 103 11.91 -1.67 -10.82
N ASP A 104 11.37 -0.60 -10.23
CA ASP A 104 12.10 0.65 -9.98
C ASP A 104 12.88 0.64 -8.63
N GLY A 105 12.75 -0.44 -7.85
CA GLY A 105 13.44 -0.67 -6.57
C GLY A 105 14.66 -1.60 -6.64
N LEU A 106 15.12 -1.98 -7.84
CA LEU A 106 16.37 -2.72 -8.13
C LEU A 106 17.34 -1.84 -8.91
#